data_AF-A0A3P7LQA4-F1
#
_entry.id   AF-A0A3P7LQA4-F1
#
_cell.length_a   1.000
_cell.length_b   1.000
_cell.length_c   1.000
_cell.angle_alpha   90.00
_cell.angle_beta   90.00
_cell.angle_gamma   90.00
#
_symmetry.space_group_name_H-M   'P 1'
#
loop_
_entity.id
_entity.type
_entity.pdbx_description
1 polymer ?
#
loop_
_entity_poly.entity_id
_entity_poly.type
_entity_poly.pdbx_seq_one_letter_code
_entity_poly.pdbx_strand_id
1 'polypeptide(L)'
;MFLFIPYHSRYLNIVIDLPLLPCLIDSNGLVISLAPITNSDLTKMSEETEAVWVEVSSSESMGVCKEVLEQLIVETTTFCPQLQIDQPYIQTKKSS
;
A
#
# COMPACT_ATOMS: atom_id res chain seq x y z
N MET A 1 3.94 -4.99 4.33
CA MET A 1 3.06 -3.97 3.71
C MET A 1 2.02 -3.52 4.73
N PHE A 2 1.89 -2.21 4.97
CA PHE A 2 0.90 -1.65 5.92
C PHE A 2 -0.46 -1.49 5.23
N LEU A 3 -1.51 -2.11 5.78
CA LEU A 3 -2.89 -1.86 5.39
C LEU A 3 -3.65 -1.40 6.65
N PHE A 4 -3.96 -0.11 6.74
CA PHE A 4 -4.82 0.41 7.80
C PHE A 4 -6.28 0.27 7.35
N ILE A 5 -6.96 -0.82 7.75
CA ILE A 5 -8.42 -0.95 7.61
C ILE A 5 -9.05 -0.83 9.00
N PRO A 6 -9.39 0.37 9.47
CA PRO A 6 -10.32 0.49 10.56
C PRO A 6 -11.68 0.10 9.99
N TYR A 7 -12.34 -0.93 10.51
CA TYR A 7 -13.70 -1.38 10.14
C TYR A 7 -13.80 -2.35 8.94
N HIS A 8 -13.46 -3.62 9.21
CA HIS A 8 -13.49 -4.80 8.33
C HIS A 8 -14.81 -5.04 7.53
N SER A 9 -15.93 -4.43 7.90
CA SER A 9 -17.23 -4.61 7.24
C SER A 9 -17.62 -3.53 6.22
N ARG A 10 -16.92 -2.38 6.18
CA ARG A 10 -17.28 -1.29 5.24
C ARG A 10 -16.58 -1.38 3.89
N TYR A 11 -15.41 -2.00 3.81
CA TYR A 11 -14.61 -2.01 2.58
C TYR A 11 -14.97 -3.15 1.62
N LEU A 12 -15.56 -4.25 2.12
CA LEU A 12 -16.01 -5.34 1.25
C LEU A 12 -17.10 -4.87 0.27
N ASN A 13 -18.03 -4.03 0.74
CA ASN A 13 -19.09 -3.46 -0.10
C ASN A 13 -18.56 -2.50 -1.18
N ILE A 14 -17.33 -1.99 -1.05
CA ILE A 14 -16.73 -1.09 -2.06
C ILE A 14 -16.35 -1.88 -3.32
N VAL A 15 -16.02 -3.17 -3.17
CA VAL A 15 -15.50 -3.98 -4.26
C VAL A 15 -16.39 -5.16 -4.66
N ILE A 16 -17.47 -5.41 -3.91
CA ILE A 16 -18.38 -6.54 -4.17
C ILE A 16 -19.08 -6.43 -5.53
N ASP A 17 -19.26 -5.21 -6.04
CA ASP A 17 -19.90 -4.94 -7.33
C ASP A 17 -18.90 -4.70 -8.48
N LEU A 18 -17.59 -4.81 -8.23
CA LEU A 18 -16.58 -4.60 -9.27
C LEU A 18 -16.40 -5.88 -10.13
N PRO A 19 -16.46 -5.77 -11.46
CA PRO A 19 -16.23 -6.92 -12.35
C PRO A 19 -14.78 -7.41 -12.33
N LEU A 20 -13.84 -6.56 -11.89
CA LEU A 20 -12.42 -6.86 -11.74
C LEU A 20 -11.92 -6.26 -10.42
N LEU A 21 -11.20 -7.07 -9.64
CA LEU A 21 -10.57 -6.64 -8.40
C LEU A 21 -9.13 -6.18 -8.68
N PRO A 22 -8.73 -4.98 -8.24
CA PRO A 22 -7.34 -4.57 -8.33
C PRO A 22 -6.48 -5.45 -7.42
N CYS A 23 -5.40 -6.00 -7.97
CA CYS A 23 -4.44 -6.79 -7.21
C CYS A 23 -3.01 -6.40 -7.59
N LEU A 24 -2.12 -6.49 -6.61
CA LEU A 24 -0.69 -6.32 -6.80
C LEU A 24 -0.06 -7.70 -6.93
N ILE A 25 0.71 -7.89 -7.99
CA ILE A 25 1.37 -9.15 -8.31
C ILE A 25 2.87 -8.94 -8.28
N ASP A 26 3.60 -9.82 -7.61
CA ASP A 26 5.06 -9.79 -7.61
C ASP A 26 5.66 -10.29 -8.93
N SER A 27 6.98 -10.24 -9.06
CA SER A 27 7.70 -10.72 -10.25
C SER A 27 7.57 -12.24 -10.48
N ASN A 28 7.13 -13.01 -9.49
CA ASN A 28 6.91 -14.45 -9.57
C ASN A 28 5.46 -14.80 -9.95
N GLY A 29 4.60 -13.80 -10.14
CA GLY A 29 3.18 -14.01 -10.44
C GLY A 29 2.30 -14.24 -9.20
N LEU A 30 2.81 -14.00 -7.98
CA LEU A 30 2.07 -14.16 -6.74
C LEU A 30 1.31 -12.89 -6.37
N VAL A 31 0.04 -13.05 -5.98
CA VAL A 31 -0.77 -11.93 -5.46
C VAL A 31 -0.29 -11.59 -4.06
N ILE A 32 0.22 -10.37 -3.88
CA ILE A 32 0.79 -9.89 -2.63
C ILE A 32 -0.10 -8.85 -1.92
N SER A 33 -1.03 -8.23 -2.66
CA SER A 33 -2.04 -7.34 -2.10
C SER A 33 -3.30 -7.34 -2.95
N LEU A 34 -4.43 -7.19 -2.28
CA LEU A 34 -5.73 -6.95 -2.88
C LEU A 34 -6.32 -5.70 -2.22
N ALA A 35 -5.86 -4.52 -2.65
CA ALA A 35 -6.40 -3.25 -2.17
C ALA A 35 -7.92 -3.19 -2.50
N PRO A 36 -8.84 -2.81 -1.60
CA PRO A 36 -8.74 -2.36 -0.21
C PRO A 36 -9.08 -3.47 0.83
N ILE A 37 -8.99 -4.74 0.44
CA ILE A 37 -9.48 -5.88 1.22
C ILE A 37 -8.40 -6.37 2.19
N THR A 38 -7.29 -6.92 1.69
CA THR A 38 -6.25 -7.56 2.51
C THR A 38 -4.91 -7.62 1.79
N ASN A 39 -3.82 -7.58 2.57
CA ASN A 39 -2.50 -8.01 2.09
C ASN A 39 -2.38 -9.53 2.19
N SER A 40 -1.50 -10.12 1.37
CA SER A 40 -1.16 -11.55 1.45
C SER A 40 -0.40 -11.85 2.75
N ASP A 41 -0.58 -13.06 3.30
CA ASP A 41 0.24 -13.54 4.42
C ASP A 41 1.74 -13.54 4.09
N LEU A 42 2.08 -13.65 2.80
CA LEU A 42 3.46 -13.61 2.31
C LEU A 42 4.16 -12.26 2.54
N THR A 43 3.40 -11.17 2.71
CA THR A 43 3.95 -9.80 2.93
C THR A 43 3.57 -9.23 4.29
N LYS A 44 3.09 -10.10 5.18
CA LYS A 44 2.74 -9.78 6.56
C LYS A 44 4.00 -9.42 7.33
N MET A 45 3.92 -8.29 8.03
CA MET A 45 5.00 -7.85 8.91
C MET A 45 5.11 -8.78 10.13
N SER A 46 6.33 -9.11 10.50
CA SER A 46 6.71 -9.87 11.69
C SER A 46 7.85 -9.13 12.42
N GLU A 47 8.25 -9.63 13.59
CA GLU A 47 9.37 -9.05 14.35
C GLU A 47 10.70 -9.12 13.59
N GLU A 48 10.82 -10.05 12.64
CA GLU A 48 11.98 -10.23 11.77
C GLU A 48 11.95 -9.33 10.51
N THR A 49 10.95 -8.47 10.36
CA THR A 49 10.83 -7.60 9.18
C THR A 49 11.88 -6.48 9.21
N GLU A 50 12.83 -6.53 8.28
CA GLU A 50 13.92 -5.53 8.18
C GLU A 50 13.59 -4.35 7.27
N ALA A 51 12.68 -4.54 6.30
CA ALA A 51 12.31 -3.51 5.34
C ALA A 51 10.81 -3.54 5.06
N VAL A 52 10.23 -2.35 4.85
CA VAL A 52 8.80 -2.17 4.63
C VAL A 52 8.59 -1.41 3.34
N TRP A 53 7.84 -2.02 2.43
CA TRP A 53 7.30 -1.31 1.29
C TRP A 53 5.89 -0.81 1.59
N VAL A 54 5.65 0.46 1.28
CA VAL A 54 4.39 1.16 1.52
C VAL A 54 3.89 1.75 0.20
N GLU A 55 2.64 1.46 -0.12
CA GLU A 55 1.91 2.10 -1.22
C GLU A 55 0.60 2.71 -0.71
N VAL A 56 0.17 3.79 -1.37
CA VAL A 56 -1.13 4.43 -1.13
C VAL A 56 -1.78 4.68 -2.48
N SER A 57 -2.96 4.10 -2.67
CA SER A 57 -3.71 4.15 -3.93
C SER A 57 -5.10 4.77 -3.70
N SER A 58 -5.54 5.61 -4.63
CA SER A 58 -6.86 6.25 -4.63
C SER A 58 -7.35 6.42 -6.07
N SER A 59 -8.64 6.19 -6.30
CA SER A 59 -9.30 6.47 -7.58
C SER A 59 -9.59 7.96 -7.79
N GLU A 60 -9.60 8.75 -6.72
CA GLU A 60 -10.13 10.12 -6.73
C GLU A 60 -9.05 11.20 -6.71
N SER A 61 -7.96 10.99 -5.94
CA SER A 61 -6.97 12.05 -5.73
C SER A 61 -5.58 11.52 -5.39
N MET A 62 -4.62 11.85 -6.26
CA MET A 62 -3.19 11.67 -6.00
C MET A 62 -2.67 12.59 -4.88
N GLY A 63 -3.26 13.78 -4.74
CA GLY A 63 -2.88 14.73 -3.69
C GLY A 63 -3.11 14.15 -2.30
N VAL A 64 -4.27 13.51 -2.10
CA VAL A 64 -4.61 12.82 -0.85
C VAL A 64 -3.65 11.66 -0.59
N CYS A 65 -3.29 10.87 -1.62
CA CYS A 65 -2.29 9.81 -1.45
C CYS A 65 -0.95 10.36 -0.96
N LYS A 66 -0.51 11.51 -1.49
CA LYS A 66 0.75 12.15 -1.10
C LYS A 66 0.71 12.64 0.33
N GLU A 67 -0.35 13.32 0.73
CA GLU A 67 -0.53 13.81 2.10
C GLU A 67 -0.54 12.67 3.13
N VAL A 68 -1.24 11.57 2.82
CA VAL A 68 -1.26 10.37 3.70
C VAL A 68 0.14 9.78 3.84
N LEU A 69 0.88 9.65 2.73
CA LEU A 69 2.24 9.10 2.76
C LEU A 69 3.21 10.02 3.52
N GLU A 70 3.10 11.34 3.34
CA GLU A 70 3.89 12.33 4.08
C GLU A 70 3.62 12.25 5.59
N GLN A 71 2.35 12.18 6.00
CA GLN A 71 1.98 12.05 7.40
C GLN A 71 2.52 10.76 8.03
N LEU A 72 2.42 9.64 7.30
CA LEU A 72 2.96 8.35 7.76
C LEU A 72 4.48 8.42 7.96
N ILE A 73 5.21 9.07 7.04
CA ILE A 73 6.66 9.27 7.15
C ILE A 73 7.00 10.09 8.39
N VAL A 74 6.30 11.21 8.61
CA VAL A 74 6.53 12.08 9.77
C VAL A 74 6.33 11.33 11.08
N GLU A 75 5.24 10.56 11.19
CA GLU A 75 4.97 9.77 12.40
C GLU A 75 6.03 8.68 12.57
N THR A 76 6.34 7.93 11.52
CA THR A 76 7.30 6.81 11.60
C THR A 76 8.71 7.28 11.95
N THR A 77 9.17 8.39 11.36
CA THR A 77 10.49 8.97 11.67
C THR A 77 10.57 9.54 13.08
N THR A 78 9.45 10.00 13.64
CA THR A 78 9.37 10.43 15.06
C THR A 78 9.60 9.25 16.00
N PHE A 79 9.06 8.08 15.70
CA PHE A 79 9.23 6.87 16.51
C PHE A 79 10.55 6.12 16.21
N CYS A 80 11.06 6.20 14.98
CA CYS A 80 12.26 5.52 14.50
C CYS A 80 13.16 6.49 13.70
N PRO A 81 13.96 7.34 14.38
CA PRO A 81 14.77 8.37 13.72
C PRO A 81 15.84 7.82 12.77
N GLN A 82 16.29 6.58 13.01
CA GLN A 82 17.28 5.87 12.20
C GLN A 82 16.71 5.20 10.95
N LEU A 83 15.39 5.29 10.71
CA LEU A 83 14.76 4.68 9.56
C LEU A 83 15.27 5.31 8.26
N GLN A 84 15.74 4.47 7.34
CA GLN A 84 16.11 4.89 6.00
C GLN A 84 14.85 4.87 5.11
N ILE A 85 14.61 5.98 4.42
CA ILE A 85 13.43 6.16 3.57
C ILE A 85 13.90 6.37 2.14
N ASP A 86 13.55 5.42 1.27
CA ASP A 86 13.74 5.52 -0.16
C ASP A 86 12.40 5.80 -0.84
N GLN A 87 12.30 6.93 -1.54
CA GLN A 87 11.12 7.28 -2.33
C GLN A 87 11.43 7.15 -3.83
N PRO A 88 11.19 5.98 -4.44
CA PRO A 88 11.38 5.81 -5.87
C PRO A 88 10.29 6.53 -6.66
N TYR A 89 10.69 7.45 -7.55
CA TYR A 89 9.77 8.08 -8.51
C TYR A 89 9.74 7.26 -9.80
N ILE A 90 8.68 6.48 -10.01
CA ILE A 90 8.49 5.70 -11.24
C ILE A 90 7.69 6.55 -12.22
N GLN A 91 8.34 7.06 -13.28
CA GLN A 91 7.64 7.60 -14.43
C GLN A 91 7.12 6.46 -15.30
N THR A 92 5.82 6.23 -15.32
CA THR A 92 5.18 5.41 -16.35
C THR A 92 5.36 6.13 -17.70
N LYS A 93 6.29 5.63 -18.53
CA LYS A 93 6.31 5.99 -19.96
C LYS A 93 4.95 5.62 -20.53
N LYS A 94 4.19 6.61 -21.04
CA LYS A 94 3.10 6.32 -21.97
C LYS A 94 3.73 5.59 -23.15
N SER A 95 3.43 4.30 -23.33
CA SER A 95 3.72 3.62 -24.59
C SER A 95 2.96 4.38 -25.67
N SER A 96 3.71 4.97 -26.60
CA SER A 96 3.20 5.59 -27.81
C SER A 96 2.60 4.55 -28.75
#